data_AF-A0A946M8R8-F1
#
_entry.id   AF-A0A946M8R8-F1
#
_cell.length_a   1.000
_cell.length_b   1.000
_cell.length_c   1.000
_cell.angle_alpha   90.00
_cell.angle_beta   90.00
_cell.angle_gamma   90.00
#
_symmetry.space_group_name_H-M   'P 1'
#
loop_
_entity.id
_entity.type
_entity.pdbx_description
1 polymer ?
#
loop_
_entity_poly.entity_id
_entity_poly.type
_entity_poly.pdbx_seq_one_letter_code
_entity_poly.pdbx_strand_id
1 'polypeptide(L)'
;MKMFEQAMELFQKGLQFRLAQGWTSETVTAWWTVAHTQRMLELFEESLTTLEEVVRRWRELGQKTDGYVWEEQAECLLALGKTEQAQLHFRSAWELLSKDDWLVANEPIRIQRLHSQAG
;
A
#
# COMPACT_ATOMS: atom_id res chain seq x y z
N MET A 1 -8.53 9.33 -14.77
CA MET A 1 -7.23 8.98 -15.40
C MET A 1 -6.25 10.13 -15.49
N LYS A 2 -6.47 11.18 -16.30
CA LYS A 2 -5.43 12.19 -16.62
C LYS A 2 -4.72 12.84 -15.43
N MET A 3 -5.44 13.09 -14.33
CA MET A 3 -4.84 13.67 -13.11
C MET A 3 -3.90 12.69 -12.39
N PHE A 4 -4.19 11.39 -12.41
CA PHE A 4 -3.34 10.36 -11.80
C PHE A 4 -2.07 10.12 -12.63
N GLU A 5 -2.13 10.21 -13.96
CA GLU A 5 -0.96 10.12 -14.82
C GLU A 5 0.00 11.31 -14.60
N GLN A 6 -0.54 12.53 -14.48
CA GLN A 6 0.24 13.72 -14.14
C GLN A 6 0.82 13.64 -12.72
N ALA A 7 0.03 13.14 -11.77
CA ALA A 7 0.49 12.91 -10.40
C ALA A 7 1.61 11.86 -10.36
N MET A 8 1.49 10.78 -11.14
CA MET A 8 2.51 9.74 -11.28
C MET A 8 3.85 10.34 -11.73
N GLU A 9 3.86 11.19 -12.76
CA GLU A 9 5.07 11.83 -13.23
C GLU A 9 5.75 12.67 -12.13
N LEU A 10 4.97 13.43 -11.36
CA LEU A 10 5.47 14.23 -10.24
C LEU A 10 5.98 13.36 -9.09
N PHE A 11 5.28 12.29 -8.73
CA PHE A 11 5.69 11.38 -7.66
C PHE A 11 6.96 10.59 -8.02
N GLN A 12 7.09 10.16 -9.28
CA GLN A 12 8.31 9.52 -9.77
C GLN A 12 9.51 10.48 -9.72
N LYS A 13 9.33 11.74 -10.15
CA LYS A 13 10.37 12.78 -10.02
C LYS A 13 10.75 13.02 -8.56
N GLY A 14 9.77 13.10 -7.67
CA GLY A 14 9.98 13.26 -6.23
C GLY A 14 10.73 12.08 -5.61
N LEU A 15 10.41 10.84 -6.01
CA LEU A 15 11.12 9.65 -5.58
C LEU A 15 12.58 9.67 -6.04
N GLN A 16 12.86 10.00 -7.31
CA GLN A 16 14.22 10.11 -7.83
C GLN A 16 15.04 11.16 -7.08
N PHE A 17 14.43 12.32 -6.78
CA PHE A 17 15.07 13.35 -5.97
C PHE A 17 15.44 12.84 -4.57
N ARG A 18 14.56 12.10 -3.89
CA ARG A 18 14.84 11.53 -2.56
C ARG A 18 15.89 10.42 -2.61
N LEU A 19 15.84 9.55 -3.61
CA LEU A 19 16.85 8.50 -3.82
C LEU A 19 18.26 9.10 -3.95
N ALA A 20 18.39 10.25 -4.62
CA ALA A 20 19.66 10.96 -4.74
C ALA A 20 20.21 11.50 -3.40
N GLN A 21 19.36 11.63 -2.38
CA GLN A 21 19.75 12.04 -1.02
C GLN A 21 20.02 10.86 -0.08
N GLY A 22 19.78 9.62 -0.55
CA GLY A 22 20.00 8.40 0.20
C GLY A 22 18.72 7.70 0.66
N TRP A 23 18.91 6.58 1.35
CA TRP A 23 17.82 5.75 1.84
C TRP A 23 17.39 6.17 3.24
N THR A 24 16.26 6.87 3.30
CA THR A 24 15.61 7.25 4.56
C THR A 24 14.16 6.77 4.58
N SER A 25 13.49 6.91 5.71
CA SER A 25 12.07 6.59 5.82
C SER A 25 11.19 7.36 4.83
N GLU A 26 11.56 8.60 4.54
CA GLU A 26 10.87 9.49 3.60
C GLU A 26 11.03 9.02 2.16
N THR A 27 12.17 8.41 1.82
CA THR A 27 12.38 7.76 0.52
C THR A 27 11.40 6.60 0.36
N VAL A 28 11.22 5.79 1.40
CA VAL A 28 10.28 4.67 1.37
C VAL A 28 8.83 5.16 1.31
N THR A 29 8.45 6.22 2.04
CA THR A 29 7.12 6.85 1.94
C THR A 29 6.83 7.39 0.53
N ALA A 30 7.81 8.01 -0.12
CA ALA A 30 7.64 8.46 -1.50
C ALA A 30 7.47 7.28 -2.47
N TRP A 31 8.15 6.17 -2.22
CA TRP A 31 8.00 4.96 -3.01
C TRP A 31 6.62 4.31 -2.83
N TRP A 32 6.11 4.29 -1.60
CA TRP A 32 4.73 3.90 -1.31
C TRP A 32 3.71 4.78 -2.04
N THR A 33 3.94 6.10 -2.11
CA THR A 33 3.06 7.03 -2.85
C THR A 33 3.00 6.70 -4.35
N VAL A 34 4.13 6.30 -4.93
CA VAL A 34 4.18 5.80 -6.33
C VAL A 34 3.34 4.53 -6.47
N ALA A 35 3.48 3.57 -5.55
CA ALA A 35 2.70 2.33 -5.54
C ALA A 35 1.19 2.58 -5.43
N HIS A 36 0.79 3.44 -4.50
CA HIS A 36 -0.61 3.86 -4.37
C HIS A 36 -1.15 4.43 -5.68
N THR A 37 -0.37 5.29 -6.35
CA THR A 37 -0.78 5.89 -7.63
C THR A 37 -0.84 4.85 -8.75
N GLN A 38 0.04 3.84 -8.76
CA GLN A 38 0.00 2.73 -9.71
C GLN A 38 -1.30 1.96 -9.56
N ARG A 39 -1.72 1.63 -8.32
CA ARG A 39 -3.00 0.98 -8.05
C ARG A 39 -4.19 1.81 -8.54
N MET A 40 -4.17 3.13 -8.32
CA MET A 40 -5.23 4.03 -8.80
C MET A 40 -5.28 4.16 -10.33
N LEU A 41 -4.19 3.80 -11.02
CA LEU A 41 -4.09 3.69 -12.48
C LEU A 41 -4.33 2.26 -12.99
N GLU A 42 -4.75 1.34 -12.11
CA GLU A 42 -4.99 -0.08 -12.44
C GLU A 42 -3.72 -0.83 -12.91
N LEU A 43 -2.53 -0.30 -12.60
CA LEU A 43 -1.24 -0.94 -12.82
C LEU A 43 -0.94 -1.88 -11.64
N PHE A 44 -1.75 -2.92 -11.49
CA PHE A 44 -1.81 -3.73 -10.28
C PHE A 44 -0.54 -4.57 -10.07
N GLU A 45 0.05 -5.14 -11.12
CA GLU A 45 1.31 -5.86 -11.04
C GLU A 45 2.46 -4.94 -10.58
N GLU A 46 2.60 -3.77 -11.20
CA GLU A 46 3.64 -2.81 -10.86
C GLU A 46 3.47 -2.25 -9.45
N SER A 47 2.22 -1.98 -9.06
CA SER A 47 1.86 -1.58 -7.70
C SER A 47 2.29 -2.65 -6.69
N LEU A 48 1.94 -3.92 -6.95
CA LEU A 48 2.26 -5.03 -6.05
C LEU A 48 3.77 -5.19 -5.87
N THR A 49 4.55 -5.20 -6.96
CA THR A 49 6.02 -5.28 -6.89
C THR A 49 6.60 -4.09 -6.12
N THR A 50 6.06 -2.88 -6.31
CA THR A 50 6.52 -1.69 -5.60
C THR A 50 6.19 -1.76 -4.10
N LEU A 51 5.00 -2.25 -3.73
CA LEU A 51 4.60 -2.45 -2.34
C LEU A 51 5.47 -3.50 -1.63
N GLU A 52 5.82 -4.60 -2.30
CA GLU A 52 6.74 -5.61 -1.76
C GLU A 52 8.12 -5.02 -1.43
N GLU A 53 8.63 -4.16 -2.31
CA GLU A 53 9.88 -3.42 -2.11
C GLU A 53 9.78 -2.43 -0.94
N VAL A 54 8.68 -1.68 -0.84
CA VAL A 54 8.39 -0.78 0.30
C VAL A 54 8.43 -1.54 1.62
N VAL A 55 7.74 -2.69 1.69
CA VAL A 55 7.74 -3.55 2.89
C VAL A 55 9.14 -4.02 3.25
N ARG A 56 9.94 -4.44 2.26
CA ARG A 56 11.34 -4.86 2.48
C ARG A 56 12.16 -3.71 3.06
N ARG A 57 12.09 -2.51 2.46
CA ARG A 57 12.87 -1.34 2.91
C ARG A 57 12.48 -0.86 4.29
N TRP A 58 11.20 -0.83 4.63
CA TRP A 58 10.80 -0.50 6.00
C TRP A 58 11.36 -1.48 7.02
N ARG A 59 11.35 -2.79 6.74
CA ARG A 59 11.97 -3.78 7.63
C ARG A 59 13.47 -3.56 7.80
N GLU A 60 14.19 -3.26 6.71
CA GLU A 60 15.63 -2.94 6.76
C GLU A 60 15.90 -1.69 7.64
N LEU A 61 14.98 -0.72 7.65
CA LEU A 61 15.03 0.47 8.51
C LEU A 61 14.48 0.22 9.93
N GLY A 62 14.14 -1.02 10.29
CA GLY A 62 13.58 -1.38 11.59
C GLY A 62 12.14 -0.91 11.83
N GLN A 63 11.44 -0.50 10.76
CA GLN A 63 10.05 -0.06 10.82
C GLN A 63 9.09 -1.23 10.63
N LYS A 64 7.96 -1.17 11.33
CA LYS A 64 6.87 -2.14 11.16
C LYS A 64 6.07 -1.79 9.92
N THR A 65 5.63 -2.81 9.20
CA THR A 65 4.67 -2.64 8.10
C THR A 65 3.31 -2.24 8.66
N ASP A 66 2.76 -1.14 8.15
CA ASP A 66 1.44 -0.64 8.51
C ASP A 66 0.33 -1.48 7.85
N GLY A 67 -0.83 -1.58 8.51
CA GLY A 67 -2.04 -2.23 8.02
C GLY A 67 -2.52 -1.70 6.66
N TYR A 68 -2.29 -0.42 6.36
CA TYR A 68 -2.66 0.17 5.06
C TYR A 68 -1.91 -0.46 3.89
N VAL A 69 -0.64 -0.82 4.07
CA VAL A 69 0.14 -1.45 2.99
C VAL A 69 -0.31 -2.87 2.74
N TRP A 70 -0.69 -3.59 3.80
CA TRP A 70 -1.33 -4.89 3.65
C TRP A 70 -2.66 -4.81 2.90
N GLU A 71 -3.50 -3.80 3.21
CA GLU A 71 -4.74 -3.56 2.47
C GLU A 71 -4.47 -3.32 0.98
N GLU A 72 -3.52 -2.45 0.64
CA GLU A 72 -3.21 -2.15 -0.76
C GLU A 72 -2.65 -3.35 -1.53
N GLN A 73 -1.80 -4.17 -0.91
CA GLN A 73 -1.34 -5.42 -1.51
C GLN A 73 -2.51 -6.39 -1.73
N ALA A 74 -3.43 -6.48 -0.77
CA ALA A 74 -4.63 -7.31 -0.87
C ALA A 74 -5.53 -6.87 -2.04
N GLU A 75 -5.77 -5.57 -2.20
CA GLU A 75 -6.52 -5.02 -3.33
C GLU A 75 -5.87 -5.34 -4.68
N CYS A 76 -4.54 -5.17 -4.79
CA CYS A 76 -3.83 -5.50 -6.02
C CYS A 76 -3.95 -7.00 -6.32
N LEU A 77 -3.73 -7.87 -5.33
CA LEU A 77 -3.84 -9.32 -5.49
C LEU A 77 -5.27 -9.74 -5.89
N LEU A 78 -6.29 -9.11 -5.30
CA LEU A 78 -7.69 -9.37 -5.63
C LEU A 78 -8.00 -8.98 -7.08
N ALA A 79 -7.55 -7.79 -7.52
CA ALA A 79 -7.73 -7.32 -8.89
C ALA A 79 -7.03 -8.24 -9.91
N LEU A 80 -5.92 -8.86 -9.52
CA LEU A 80 -5.17 -9.85 -10.31
C LEU A 80 -5.77 -11.26 -10.25
N GLY A 81 -6.91 -11.47 -9.58
CA GLY A 81 -7.56 -12.77 -9.43
C GLY A 81 -6.84 -13.73 -8.47
N LYS A 82 -5.86 -13.25 -7.70
CA LYS A 82 -5.10 -14.04 -6.72
C LYS A 82 -5.80 -14.06 -5.36
N THR A 83 -7.05 -14.51 -5.35
CA THR A 83 -7.97 -14.38 -4.20
C THR A 83 -7.43 -14.97 -2.90
N GLU A 84 -6.83 -16.16 -2.92
CA GLU A 84 -6.28 -16.79 -1.70
C GLU A 84 -5.16 -15.95 -1.08
N GLN A 85 -4.27 -15.40 -1.91
CA GLN A 85 -3.20 -14.53 -1.44
C GLN A 85 -3.77 -13.21 -0.93
N ALA A 86 -4.78 -12.65 -1.61
CA ALA A 86 -5.46 -11.44 -1.18
C ALA A 86 -6.08 -11.60 0.22
N GLN A 87 -6.75 -12.72 0.49
CA GLN A 87 -7.35 -13.01 1.81
C GLN A 87 -6.33 -12.96 2.95
N LEU A 88 -5.13 -13.53 2.75
CA LEU A 88 -4.05 -13.48 3.75
C LEU A 88 -3.60 -12.04 4.05
N HIS A 89 -3.58 -11.18 3.02
CA HIS A 89 -3.21 -9.78 3.17
C HIS A 89 -4.35 -8.96 3.78
N PHE A 90 -5.60 -9.20 3.40
CA PHE A 90 -6.78 -8.60 4.04
C PHE A 90 -6.86 -8.95 5.53
N ARG A 91 -6.51 -10.18 5.91
CA ARG A 91 -6.41 -10.59 7.31
C ARG A 91 -5.37 -9.78 8.07
N SER A 92 -4.15 -9.67 7.52
CA SER A 92 -3.07 -8.86 8.10
C SER A 92 -3.47 -7.39 8.24
N ALA A 93 -4.15 -6.84 7.22
CA ALA A 93 -4.67 -5.48 7.24
C ALA A 93 -5.72 -5.30 8.34
N TRP A 94 -6.69 -6.21 8.42
CA TRP A 94 -7.74 -6.18 9.43
C TRP A 94 -7.17 -6.29 10.85
N GLU A 95 -6.24 -7.22 11.11
CA GLU A 95 -5.62 -7.42 12.43
C GLU A 95 -4.88 -6.19 12.95
N LEU A 96 -4.39 -5.32 12.06
CA LEU A 96 -3.69 -4.09 12.40
C LEU A 96 -4.66 -2.90 12.47
N LEU A 97 -5.46 -2.69 11.42
CA LEU A 97 -6.33 -1.52 11.28
C LEU A 97 -7.56 -1.58 12.20
N SER A 98 -8.04 -2.76 12.59
CA SER A 98 -9.13 -2.89 13.58
C SER A 98 -8.74 -2.44 14.99
N LYS A 99 -7.46 -2.16 15.24
CA LYS A 99 -6.95 -1.62 16.51
C LYS A 99 -6.75 -0.10 16.47
N ASP A 100 -6.97 0.54 15.32
CA ASP A 100 -6.93 1.98 15.20
C ASP A 100 -8.29 2.56 15.64
N ASP A 101 -8.32 3.17 16.83
CA ASP A 101 -9.55 3.74 17.42
C ASP A 101 -10.20 4.78 16.49
N TRP A 102 -9.40 5.57 15.77
CA TRP A 102 -9.94 6.56 14.84
C TRP A 102 -10.61 5.86 13.66
N LEU A 103 -9.97 4.83 13.10
CA LEU A 103 -10.49 4.14 11.93
C LEU A 103 -11.72 3.30 12.26
N VAL A 104 -11.76 2.68 13.44
CA VAL A 104 -12.95 1.98 13.94
C VAL A 104 -14.12 2.94 14.15
N ALA A 105 -13.87 4.14 14.69
CA ALA A 105 -14.92 5.12 14.95
C ALA A 105 -15.43 5.81 13.67
N ASN A 106 -14.55 6.09 12.70
CA ASN A 106 -14.87 6.94 11.55
C ASN A 106 -15.04 6.18 10.23
N GLU A 107 -14.42 5.00 10.08
CA GLU A 107 -14.53 4.15 8.88
C GLU A 107 -14.96 2.70 9.21
N PRO A 108 -16.05 2.48 9.98
CA PRO A 108 -16.46 1.14 10.40
C PRO A 108 -16.80 0.22 9.21
N ILE A 109 -17.30 0.79 8.10
CA ILE A 109 -17.58 0.06 6.86
C ILE A 109 -16.29 -0.51 6.26
N ARG A 110 -15.18 0.24 6.31
CA ARG A 110 -13.88 -0.23 5.81
C ARG A 110 -13.37 -1.39 6.65
N ILE A 111 -13.45 -1.29 7.98
CA ILE A 111 -13.08 -2.40 8.88
C ILE A 111 -13.91 -3.65 8.61
N GLN A 112 -15.24 -3.50 8.46
CA GLN A 112 -16.12 -4.61 8.16
C GLN A 112 -15.77 -5.26 6.82
N ARG A 113 -15.47 -4.45 5.80
CA ARG A 113 -15.05 -4.92 4.48
C ARG A 113 -13.75 -5.72 4.55
N LEU A 114 -12.74 -5.21 5.27
CA LEU A 114 -11.49 -5.93 5.51
C LEU A 114 -11.72 -7.28 6.18
N HIS A 115 -12.57 -7.32 7.22
CA HIS A 115 -12.94 -8.56 7.89
C HIS A 115 -13.63 -9.56 6.94
N SER A 116 -14.61 -9.11 6.16
CA SER A 116 -15.32 -9.96 5.19
C SER A 116 -14.40 -10.48 4.07
N GLN A 117 -13.40 -9.71 3.66
CA GLN A 117 -12.43 -10.12 2.64
C GLN A 117 -11.28 -10.97 3.20
N ALA A 118 -11.11 -11.04 4.53
CA ALA A 118 -10.08 -11.84 5.19
C ALA A 118 -10.36 -13.36 5.21
N GLY A 119 -11.56 -13.77 4.77
CA GLY A 119 -12.01 -15.17 4.73
C GLY A 119 -12.64 -15.65 6.04
#